data_AF-A0AAD4N924-F1
#
_entry.id   AF-A0AAD4N924-F1
#
_cell.length_a   1.000
_cell.length_b   1.000
_cell.length_c   1.000
_cell.angle_alpha   90.00
_cell.angle_beta   90.00
_cell.angle_gamma   90.00
#
_symmetry.space_group_name_H-M   'P 1'
#
loop_
_entity.id
_entity.type
_entity.pdbx_description
1 polymer ?
#
loop_
_entity_poly.entity_id
_entity_poly.type
_entity_poly.pdbx_seq_one_letter_code
_entity_poly.pdbx_strand_id
1 'polypeptide(L)'
;MNGSNERKRHHHTSKFAMGSENKRWQLPKGWLDYAPVGRDIPEIRMVPFKTPLEKGFFDQMRNAEENRFEVNTLIEYAEEAGKTLGLVIDLTDTTRYYTPDLWYEHGVEHLKLRCPGHELHNYDNTVNVFIETVKDFLVQNKDNEKLVGVHCTHGLNRTGYMICRYMIECLGLSADEAIEKFESSRGYKMERQAYISALHKVEQKLRNKKASEGSKDPASLEYISLPPTDQTGTSTNGTT
;
A
#
# COMPACT_ATOMS: atom_id res chain seq x y z
N MET A 1 -20.46 -18.25 81.68
CA MET A 1 -20.65 -17.30 80.55
C MET A 1 -19.44 -17.43 79.65
N ASN A 2 -19.70 -17.84 78.41
CA ASN A 2 -18.71 -18.18 77.38
C ASN A 2 -17.91 -16.95 76.93
N GLY A 3 -16.59 -17.11 76.76
CA GLY A 3 -15.72 -16.14 76.10
C GLY A 3 -14.65 -16.89 75.29
N SER A 4 -15.00 -17.25 74.07
CA SER A 4 -14.15 -17.93 73.09
C SER A 4 -13.02 -17.00 72.61
N ASN A 5 -11.77 -17.44 72.81
CA ASN A 5 -10.56 -16.79 72.33
C ASN A 5 -10.10 -17.50 71.04
N GLU A 6 -10.50 -16.97 69.88
CA GLU A 6 -10.16 -17.55 68.58
C GLU A 6 -9.10 -16.71 67.88
N ARG A 7 -7.86 -17.21 67.91
CA ARG A 7 -6.70 -16.65 67.20
C ARG A 7 -6.94 -16.76 65.69
N LYS A 8 -7.14 -15.62 65.02
CA LYS A 8 -7.16 -15.53 63.56
C LYS A 8 -5.82 -15.98 62.98
N ARG A 9 -5.82 -17.16 62.33
CA ARG A 9 -4.73 -17.62 61.49
C ARG A 9 -4.71 -16.80 60.20
N HIS A 10 -3.68 -16.00 60.00
CA HIS A 10 -3.40 -15.36 58.72
C HIS A 10 -3.08 -16.44 57.68
N HIS A 11 -4.01 -16.74 56.78
CA HIS A 11 -3.72 -17.45 55.55
C HIS A 11 -3.01 -16.48 54.60
N HIS A 12 -1.70 -16.66 54.49
CA HIS A 12 -0.89 -16.05 53.46
C HIS A 12 -1.15 -16.82 52.16
N THR A 13 -2.23 -16.49 51.44
CA THR A 13 -2.39 -16.93 50.06
C THR A 13 -1.41 -16.12 49.22
N SER A 14 -0.30 -16.77 48.87
CA SER A 14 0.62 -16.30 47.85
C SER A 14 -0.17 -16.01 46.59
N LYS A 15 -0.31 -14.73 46.26
CA LYS A 15 -0.69 -14.29 44.91
C LYS A 15 0.37 -14.84 43.98
N PHE A 16 0.08 -15.96 43.32
CA PHE A 16 0.79 -16.33 42.11
C PHE A 16 0.62 -15.16 41.15
N ALA A 17 1.72 -14.40 40.96
CA ALA A 17 1.81 -13.46 39.88
C ALA A 17 1.62 -14.28 38.60
N MET A 18 0.46 -14.13 37.95
CA MET A 18 0.28 -14.57 36.58
C MET A 18 1.43 -13.97 35.78
N GLY A 19 2.27 -14.86 35.24
CA GLY A 19 3.41 -14.48 34.42
C GLY A 19 2.96 -13.52 33.32
N SER A 20 3.80 -12.54 33.02
CA SER A 20 3.59 -11.62 31.90
C SER A 20 3.34 -12.42 30.63
N GLU A 21 2.10 -12.41 30.13
CA GLU A 21 1.79 -12.99 28.82
C GLU A 21 2.74 -12.37 27.79
N ASN A 22 3.52 -13.23 27.13
CA ASN A 22 4.50 -12.80 26.16
C ASN A 22 3.76 -12.32 24.89
N LYS A 23 3.35 -11.04 24.88
CA LYS A 23 2.57 -10.39 23.81
C LYS A 23 3.23 -10.46 22.43
N ARG A 24 4.50 -10.89 22.35
CA ARG A 24 5.26 -11.04 21.11
C ARG A 24 4.49 -11.84 20.06
N TRP A 25 3.93 -12.98 20.45
CA TRP A 25 3.31 -13.96 19.54
C TRP A 25 1.78 -13.88 19.47
N GLN A 26 1.18 -12.82 20.01
CA GLN A 26 -0.26 -12.62 19.92
C GLN A 26 -0.64 -12.17 18.50
N LEU A 27 -1.57 -12.88 17.87
CA LEU A 27 -2.10 -12.50 16.55
C LEU A 27 -2.68 -11.08 16.57
N PRO A 28 -2.57 -10.31 15.47
CA PRO A 28 -3.33 -9.08 15.33
C PRO A 28 -4.83 -9.37 15.42
N LYS A 29 -5.58 -8.51 16.11
CA LYS A 29 -7.04 -8.62 16.21
C LYS A 29 -7.66 -8.69 14.81
N GLY A 30 -8.52 -9.69 14.59
CA GLY A 30 -9.24 -9.91 13.33
C GLY A 30 -8.36 -10.33 12.15
N TRP A 31 -7.11 -10.77 12.39
CA TRP A 31 -6.24 -11.23 11.30
C TRP A 31 -6.73 -12.52 10.63
N LEU A 32 -7.44 -13.37 11.37
CA LEU A 32 -8.07 -14.59 10.86
C LEU A 32 -9.35 -14.33 10.07
N ASP A 33 -9.93 -13.13 10.17
CA ASP A 33 -11.21 -12.78 9.53
C ASP A 33 -11.07 -12.53 8.02
N TYR A 34 -9.82 -12.42 7.53
CA TYR A 34 -9.52 -12.12 6.13
C TYR A 34 -8.65 -13.20 5.49
N ALA A 35 -8.96 -13.53 4.24
CA ALA A 35 -8.14 -14.42 3.42
C ALA A 35 -6.72 -13.87 3.26
N PRO A 36 -5.70 -14.76 3.13
CA PRO A 36 -4.29 -14.36 3.02
C PRO A 36 -3.99 -13.33 1.95
N VAL A 37 -4.40 -13.59 0.71
CA VAL A 37 -4.02 -12.85 -0.50
C VAL A 37 -5.27 -12.60 -1.35
N GLY A 38 -5.30 -11.47 -2.06
CA GLY A 38 -6.25 -11.23 -3.15
C GLY A 38 -5.75 -11.77 -4.49
N ARG A 39 -6.40 -11.38 -5.58
CA ARG A 39 -5.88 -11.54 -6.94
C ARG A 39 -5.00 -10.35 -7.32
N ASP A 40 -4.06 -10.52 -8.24
CA ASP A 40 -3.37 -9.37 -8.81
C ASP A 40 -4.34 -8.46 -9.58
N ILE A 41 -4.02 -7.17 -9.65
CA ILE A 41 -4.67 -6.19 -10.51
C ILE A 41 -3.76 -6.06 -11.74
N PRO A 42 -4.03 -6.77 -12.84
CA PRO A 42 -3.06 -6.97 -13.91
C PRO A 42 -2.56 -5.66 -14.52
N GLU A 43 -3.44 -4.67 -14.66
CA GLU A 43 -3.13 -3.38 -15.29
C GLU A 43 -2.10 -2.55 -14.51
N ILE A 44 -1.94 -2.82 -13.21
CA ILE A 44 -0.99 -2.10 -12.35
C ILE A 44 0.08 -3.00 -11.74
N ARG A 45 0.05 -4.31 -12.05
CA ARG A 45 0.98 -5.33 -11.52
C ARG A 45 1.12 -5.31 -10.00
N MET A 46 0.02 -5.07 -9.28
CA MET A 46 -0.01 -5.10 -7.82
C MET A 46 -0.89 -6.22 -7.29
N VAL A 47 -0.50 -6.79 -6.15
CA VAL A 47 -1.31 -7.77 -5.42
C VAL A 47 -1.49 -7.35 -3.95
N PRO A 48 -2.73 -7.18 -3.47
CA PRO A 48 -2.98 -6.87 -2.07
C PRO A 48 -3.08 -8.13 -1.21
N PHE A 49 -2.47 -8.12 -0.03
CA PHE A 49 -2.50 -9.25 0.90
C PHE A 49 -2.45 -8.78 2.36
N LYS A 50 -2.82 -9.65 3.32
CA LYS A 50 -2.66 -9.37 4.76
C LYS A 50 -1.20 -9.56 5.18
N THR A 51 -0.79 -9.12 6.37
CA THR A 51 0.59 -9.35 6.79
C THR A 51 0.85 -10.85 6.97
N PRO A 52 1.91 -11.43 6.40
CA PRO A 52 2.40 -12.73 6.84
C PRO A 52 2.92 -12.60 8.28
N LEU A 53 2.98 -13.72 8.97
CA LEU A 53 3.46 -13.82 10.35
C LEU A 53 4.52 -14.91 10.44
N GLU A 54 5.52 -14.74 11.29
CA GLU A 54 6.49 -15.80 11.59
C GLU A 54 5.84 -17.02 12.23
N LYS A 55 6.44 -18.20 12.01
CA LYS A 55 6.07 -19.49 12.63
C LYS A 55 5.67 -19.38 14.11
N GLY A 56 6.37 -18.57 14.91
CA GLY A 56 6.10 -18.39 16.34
C GLY A 56 4.68 -17.91 16.68
N PHE A 57 3.99 -17.22 15.75
CA PHE A 57 2.59 -16.81 15.92
C PHE A 57 1.60 -17.98 15.86
N PHE A 58 2.00 -19.11 15.26
CA PHE A 58 1.15 -20.26 15.03
C PHE A 58 1.46 -21.43 15.98
N ASP A 59 2.59 -21.42 16.70
CA ASP A 59 3.04 -22.54 17.55
C ASP A 59 2.03 -22.95 18.64
N GLN A 60 1.16 -22.03 19.09
CA GLN A 60 0.12 -22.30 20.10
C GLN A 60 -1.28 -22.46 19.51
N MET A 61 -1.42 -22.40 18.18
CA MET A 61 -2.71 -22.48 17.50
C MET A 61 -3.09 -23.93 17.23
N ARG A 62 -4.27 -24.36 17.70
CA ARG A 62 -4.77 -25.73 17.46
C ARG A 62 -4.93 -26.06 15.97
N ASN A 63 -5.31 -25.08 15.17
CA ASN A 63 -5.52 -25.19 13.73
C ASN A 63 -4.43 -24.42 12.96
N ALA A 64 -3.18 -24.55 13.39
CA ALA A 64 -2.05 -23.82 12.82
C ALA A 64 -1.94 -24.05 11.30
N GLU A 65 -1.99 -25.30 10.84
CA GLU A 65 -1.78 -25.65 9.43
C GLU A 65 -2.80 -25.00 8.48
N GLU A 66 -4.08 -24.93 8.88
CA GLU A 66 -5.14 -24.32 8.06
C GLU A 66 -5.04 -22.78 8.00
N ASN A 67 -4.45 -22.17 9.02
CA ASN A 67 -4.43 -20.72 9.20
C ASN A 67 -3.05 -20.10 9.02
N ARG A 68 -2.04 -20.94 8.76
CA ARG A 68 -0.65 -20.55 8.58
C ARG A 68 -0.55 -19.68 7.35
N PHE A 69 0.05 -18.50 7.52
CA PHE A 69 0.38 -17.63 6.41
C PHE A 69 1.70 -16.93 6.74
N GLU A 70 2.77 -17.54 6.24
CA GLU A 70 4.14 -17.05 6.36
C GLU A 70 4.58 -16.43 5.03
N VAL A 71 5.79 -15.87 4.99
CA VAL A 71 6.36 -15.32 3.74
C VAL A 71 6.42 -16.42 2.67
N ASN A 72 6.93 -17.60 3.00
CA ASN A 72 7.01 -18.75 2.08
C ASN A 72 5.65 -19.16 1.53
N THR A 73 4.59 -19.11 2.34
CA THR A 73 3.23 -19.41 1.88
C THR A 73 2.78 -18.47 0.76
N LEU A 74 3.13 -17.17 0.83
CA LEU A 74 2.81 -16.24 -0.25
C LEU A 74 3.65 -16.50 -1.51
N ILE A 75 4.92 -16.86 -1.35
CA ILE A 75 5.80 -17.22 -2.48
C ILE A 75 5.23 -18.45 -3.20
N GLU A 76 4.88 -19.50 -2.46
CA GLU A 76 4.24 -20.71 -2.98
C GLU A 76 2.95 -20.38 -3.74
N TYR A 77 2.06 -19.56 -3.16
CA TYR A 77 0.84 -19.12 -3.84
C TYR A 77 1.12 -18.36 -5.15
N ALA A 78 2.18 -17.55 -5.19
CA ALA A 78 2.56 -16.84 -6.40
C ALA A 78 3.08 -17.81 -7.48
N GLU A 79 3.95 -18.75 -7.10
CA GLU A 79 4.52 -19.76 -8.01
C GLU A 79 3.45 -20.69 -8.58
N GLU A 80 2.52 -21.17 -7.75
CA GLU A 80 1.37 -21.98 -8.17
C GLU A 80 0.46 -21.24 -9.17
N ALA A 81 0.36 -19.92 -9.03
CA ALA A 81 -0.38 -19.07 -9.95
C ALA A 81 0.42 -18.68 -11.22
N GLY A 82 1.66 -19.17 -11.37
CA GLY A 82 2.55 -18.80 -12.47
C GLY A 82 3.01 -17.34 -12.42
N LYS A 83 3.07 -16.76 -11.22
CA LYS A 83 3.45 -15.37 -10.95
C LYS A 83 4.75 -15.32 -10.16
N THR A 84 5.39 -14.15 -10.16
CA THR A 84 6.61 -13.91 -9.38
C THR A 84 6.50 -12.56 -8.69
N LEU A 85 6.80 -12.50 -7.39
CA LEU A 85 6.93 -11.24 -6.68
C LEU A 85 8.32 -10.65 -6.93
N GLY A 86 8.40 -9.33 -7.12
CA GLY A 86 9.68 -8.63 -7.22
C GLY A 86 9.90 -7.60 -6.12
N LEU A 87 8.83 -7.05 -5.56
CA LEU A 87 8.87 -6.06 -4.49
C LEU A 87 7.71 -6.28 -3.53
N VAL A 88 7.94 -6.12 -2.23
CA VAL A 88 6.91 -6.04 -1.20
C VAL A 88 6.98 -4.68 -0.50
N ILE A 89 5.85 -4.00 -0.44
CA ILE A 89 5.67 -2.76 0.31
C ILE A 89 4.85 -3.04 1.58
N ASP A 90 5.52 -2.91 2.72
CA ASP A 90 4.97 -3.12 4.06
C ASP A 90 4.49 -1.81 4.69
N LEU A 91 3.17 -1.66 4.80
CA LEU A 91 2.51 -0.49 5.36
C LEU A 91 2.28 -0.58 6.88
N THR A 92 2.77 -1.63 7.53
CA THR A 92 2.57 -1.82 8.97
C THR A 92 3.48 -0.90 9.77
N ASP A 93 2.98 -0.43 10.91
CA ASP A 93 3.77 0.36 11.86
C ASP A 93 4.32 -0.52 12.99
N THR A 94 4.91 -1.66 12.62
CA THR A 94 5.56 -2.59 13.55
C THR A 94 6.55 -3.48 12.82
N THR A 95 7.54 -4.01 13.50
CA THR A 95 8.51 -5.00 12.98
C THR A 95 8.36 -6.36 13.64
N ARG A 96 7.25 -6.59 14.36
CA ARG A 96 7.06 -7.82 15.15
C ARG A 96 6.57 -9.03 14.34
N TYR A 97 6.10 -8.80 13.12
CA TYR A 97 5.39 -9.84 12.35
C TYR A 97 6.32 -10.78 11.62
N TYR A 98 7.34 -10.21 10.99
CA TYR A 98 8.37 -10.93 10.26
C TYR A 98 9.62 -10.06 10.08
N THR A 99 10.74 -10.68 9.74
CA THR A 99 11.98 -10.00 9.35
C THR A 99 12.08 -9.85 7.83
N PRO A 100 12.55 -8.69 7.30
CA PRO A 100 12.69 -8.48 5.86
C PRO A 100 13.56 -9.51 5.13
N ASP A 101 14.52 -10.13 5.82
CA ASP A 101 15.44 -11.12 5.27
C ASP A 101 14.72 -12.29 4.59
N LEU A 102 13.55 -12.67 5.11
CA LEU A 102 12.69 -13.70 4.52
C LEU A 102 12.26 -13.37 3.08
N TRP A 103 12.16 -12.09 2.70
CA TRP A 103 11.87 -11.70 1.32
C TRP A 103 13.12 -11.75 0.44
N TYR A 104 14.26 -11.32 0.98
CA TYR A 104 15.53 -11.30 0.27
C TYR A 104 16.02 -12.69 -0.11
N GLU A 105 15.74 -13.70 0.74
CA GLU A 105 16.01 -15.11 0.45
C GLU A 105 15.34 -15.61 -0.84
N HIS A 106 14.22 -15.01 -1.22
CA HIS A 106 13.48 -15.31 -2.46
C HIS A 106 13.75 -14.31 -3.59
N GLY A 107 14.75 -13.44 -3.43
CA GLY A 107 15.07 -12.40 -4.42
C GLY A 107 13.98 -11.34 -4.57
N VAL A 108 13.17 -11.13 -3.52
CA VAL A 108 12.10 -10.12 -3.47
C VAL A 108 12.58 -8.91 -2.67
N GLU A 109 12.54 -7.73 -3.28
CA GLU A 109 12.85 -6.48 -2.58
C GLU A 109 11.81 -6.17 -1.50
N HIS A 110 12.22 -5.50 -0.42
CA HIS A 110 11.32 -5.13 0.68
C HIS A 110 11.46 -3.65 1.01
N LEU A 111 10.34 -2.95 1.03
CA LEU A 111 10.24 -1.55 1.46
C LEU A 111 9.23 -1.41 2.60
N LYS A 112 9.67 -0.85 3.72
CA LYS A 112 8.78 -0.53 4.84
C LYS A 112 8.36 0.94 4.82
N LEU A 113 7.08 1.19 4.56
CA LEU A 113 6.46 2.52 4.61
C LEU A 113 5.55 2.59 5.84
N ARG A 114 6.08 3.11 6.96
CA ARG A 114 5.32 3.16 8.21
C ARG A 114 4.12 4.10 8.08
N CYS A 115 2.93 3.53 8.16
CA CYS A 115 1.66 4.25 8.18
C CYS A 115 1.04 4.16 9.59
N PRO A 116 1.39 5.07 10.51
CA PRO A 116 0.80 5.10 11.85
C PRO A 116 -0.73 5.31 11.75
N GLY A 117 -1.47 4.69 12.67
CA GLY A 117 -2.94 4.69 12.62
C GLY A 117 -3.57 6.08 12.80
N HIS A 118 -4.84 6.18 12.40
CA HIS A 118 -5.76 7.32 12.64
C HIS A 118 -5.49 8.66 11.94
N GLU A 119 -4.34 8.89 11.32
CA GLU A 119 -3.99 10.21 10.78
C GLU A 119 -3.63 10.19 9.29
N LEU A 120 -4.65 10.15 8.43
CA LEU A 120 -4.52 10.25 6.98
C LEU A 120 -3.80 11.52 6.50
N HIS A 121 -3.82 12.60 7.30
CA HIS A 121 -3.22 13.88 6.93
C HIS A 121 -1.69 13.83 6.79
N ASN A 122 -1.05 12.82 7.38
CA ASN A 122 0.40 12.63 7.32
C ASN A 122 0.84 11.71 6.17
N TYR A 123 -0.10 11.23 5.34
CA TYR A 123 0.21 10.22 4.34
C TYR A 123 0.66 10.78 2.99
N ASP A 124 0.55 12.09 2.71
CA ASP A 124 0.89 12.59 1.38
C ASP A 124 2.36 12.35 1.00
N ASN A 125 3.31 12.50 1.93
CA ASN A 125 4.69 12.13 1.68
C ASN A 125 4.85 10.61 1.46
N THR A 126 4.20 9.79 2.30
CA THR A 126 4.26 8.33 2.19
C THR A 126 3.62 7.82 0.89
N VAL A 127 2.55 8.46 0.42
CA VAL A 127 1.89 8.16 -0.85
C VAL A 127 2.81 8.52 -2.00
N ASN A 128 3.50 9.67 -1.96
CA ASN A 128 4.47 10.03 -2.99
C ASN A 128 5.60 9.00 -3.06
N VAL A 129 6.18 8.61 -1.92
CA VAL A 129 7.21 7.56 -1.88
C VAL A 129 6.67 6.24 -2.43
N PHE A 130 5.45 5.86 -2.05
CA PHE A 130 4.80 4.65 -2.59
C PHE A 130 4.68 4.71 -4.12
N ILE A 131 4.14 5.82 -4.66
CA ILE A 131 3.92 6.01 -6.09
C ILE A 131 5.25 5.96 -6.85
N GLU A 132 6.27 6.69 -6.40
CA GLU A 132 7.56 6.72 -7.09
C GLU A 132 8.27 5.37 -7.01
N THR A 133 8.22 4.69 -5.85
CA THR A 133 8.78 3.32 -5.72
C THR A 133 8.13 2.37 -6.72
N VAL A 134 6.80 2.41 -6.86
CA VAL A 134 6.08 1.56 -7.81
C VAL A 134 6.50 1.89 -9.23
N LYS A 135 6.53 3.17 -9.61
CA LYS A 135 6.92 3.59 -10.97
C LYS A 135 8.34 3.12 -11.29
N ASP A 136 9.28 3.34 -10.38
CA ASP A 136 10.68 2.93 -10.54
C ASP A 136 10.78 1.42 -10.70
N PHE A 137 10.08 0.66 -9.86
CA PHE A 137 10.02 -0.79 -9.97
C PHE A 137 9.50 -1.24 -11.34
N LEU A 138 8.39 -0.65 -11.81
CA LEU A 138 7.81 -1.00 -13.11
C LEU A 138 8.73 -0.65 -14.28
N VAL A 139 9.46 0.47 -14.22
CA VAL A 139 10.45 0.85 -15.23
C VAL A 139 11.63 -0.11 -15.26
N GLN A 140 12.17 -0.47 -14.08
CA GLN A 140 13.29 -1.41 -13.95
C GLN A 140 12.90 -2.84 -14.33
N ASN A 141 11.62 -3.19 -14.18
CA ASN A 141 11.07 -4.52 -14.46
C ASN A 141 10.15 -4.52 -15.69
N LYS A 142 10.41 -3.63 -16.66
CA LYS A 142 9.64 -3.53 -17.92
C LYS A 142 9.76 -4.79 -18.80
N ASP A 143 10.88 -5.51 -18.68
CA ASP A 143 11.22 -6.69 -19.49
C ASP A 143 10.78 -8.01 -18.82
N ASN A 144 10.02 -7.94 -17.72
CA ASN A 144 9.45 -9.09 -17.02
C ASN A 144 8.05 -8.77 -16.48
N GLU A 145 7.38 -9.76 -15.87
CA GLU A 145 6.02 -9.64 -15.32
C GLU A 145 5.96 -9.69 -13.79
N LYS A 146 7.09 -9.43 -13.09
CA LYS A 146 7.12 -9.43 -11.62
C LYS A 146 6.07 -8.49 -11.01
N LEU A 147 5.45 -8.92 -9.92
CA LEU A 147 4.40 -8.19 -9.22
C LEU A 147 4.96 -7.41 -8.02
N VAL A 148 4.28 -6.31 -7.70
CA VAL A 148 4.45 -5.57 -6.44
C VAL A 148 3.40 -6.05 -5.44
N GLY A 149 3.86 -6.71 -4.38
CA GLY A 149 3.03 -7.03 -3.24
C GLY A 149 2.82 -5.82 -2.34
N VAL A 150 1.59 -5.56 -1.91
CA VAL A 150 1.30 -4.48 -0.94
C VAL A 150 0.47 -5.02 0.23
N HIS A 151 0.95 -4.81 1.45
CA HIS A 151 0.19 -5.23 2.62
C HIS A 151 0.17 -4.18 3.74
N CYS A 152 -0.87 -4.26 4.56
CA CYS A 152 -0.88 -3.69 5.91
C CYS A 152 -1.13 -4.85 6.89
N THR A 153 -1.76 -4.62 8.04
CA THR A 153 -2.10 -5.73 8.95
C THR A 153 -3.08 -6.71 8.29
N HIS A 154 -4.17 -6.18 7.70
CA HIS A 154 -5.27 -6.99 7.13
C HIS A 154 -5.31 -6.98 5.60
N GLY A 155 -4.48 -6.13 4.97
CA GLY A 155 -4.47 -5.98 3.52
C GLY A 155 -5.69 -5.27 2.95
N LEU A 156 -6.37 -4.44 3.76
CA LEU A 156 -7.67 -3.85 3.40
C LEU A 156 -7.60 -2.33 3.29
N ASN A 157 -7.73 -1.59 4.39
CA ASN A 157 -7.95 -0.14 4.33
C ASN A 157 -6.72 0.66 3.88
N ARG A 158 -5.56 0.50 4.53
CA ARG A 158 -4.32 1.22 4.15
C ARG A 158 -3.79 0.75 2.80
N THR A 159 -3.83 -0.56 2.56
CA THR A 159 -3.47 -1.18 1.28
C THR A 159 -4.33 -0.63 0.15
N GLY A 160 -5.65 -0.69 0.29
CA GLY A 160 -6.60 -0.16 -0.70
C GLY A 160 -6.41 1.33 -0.93
N TYR A 161 -6.19 2.10 0.13
CA TYR A 161 -5.91 3.52 -0.03
C TYR A 161 -4.67 3.80 -0.89
N MET A 162 -3.53 3.15 -0.63
CA MET A 162 -2.31 3.36 -1.41
C MET A 162 -2.48 2.95 -2.88
N ILE A 163 -3.07 1.77 -3.10
CA ILE A 163 -3.31 1.24 -4.45
C ILE A 163 -4.29 2.14 -5.22
N CYS A 164 -5.39 2.57 -4.59
CA CYS A 164 -6.35 3.47 -5.21
C CYS A 164 -5.76 4.86 -5.48
N ARG A 165 -4.95 5.41 -4.56
CA ARG A 165 -4.22 6.68 -4.81
C ARG A 165 -3.35 6.58 -6.05
N TYR A 166 -2.62 5.47 -6.22
CA TYR A 166 -1.82 5.23 -7.42
C TYR A 166 -2.68 5.22 -8.70
N MET A 167 -3.79 4.47 -8.71
CA MET A 167 -4.70 4.42 -9.86
C MET A 167 -5.31 5.79 -10.20
N ILE A 168 -5.72 6.56 -9.20
CA ILE A 168 -6.32 7.90 -9.41
C ILE A 168 -5.26 8.89 -9.93
N GLU A 169 -4.10 8.95 -9.28
CA GLU A 169 -3.08 9.97 -9.59
C GLU A 169 -2.26 9.66 -10.84
N CYS A 170 -1.96 8.38 -11.09
CA CYS A 170 -1.09 7.97 -12.19
C CYS A 170 -1.86 7.51 -13.43
N LEU A 171 -3.03 6.90 -13.26
CA LEU A 171 -3.80 6.33 -14.37
C LEU A 171 -5.08 7.12 -14.67
N GLY A 172 -5.44 8.08 -13.81
CA GLY A 172 -6.58 8.96 -14.03
C GLY A 172 -7.94 8.31 -13.83
N LEU A 173 -8.00 7.14 -13.16
CA LEU A 173 -9.26 6.50 -12.79
C LEU A 173 -10.05 7.37 -11.82
N SER A 174 -11.38 7.27 -11.86
CA SER A 174 -12.23 7.84 -10.81
C SER A 174 -12.01 7.11 -9.48
N ALA A 175 -12.36 7.75 -8.36
CA ALA A 175 -12.23 7.11 -7.06
C ALA A 175 -13.10 5.85 -6.95
N ASP A 176 -14.30 5.86 -7.52
CA ASP A 176 -15.21 4.70 -7.53
C ASP A 176 -14.63 3.53 -8.31
N GLU A 177 -14.12 3.75 -9.53
CA GLU A 177 -13.49 2.69 -10.33
C GLU A 177 -12.25 2.11 -9.64
N ALA A 178 -11.43 2.98 -9.04
CA ALA A 178 -10.24 2.57 -8.30
C ALA A 178 -10.61 1.68 -7.10
N ILE A 179 -11.61 2.09 -6.32
CA ILE A 179 -12.12 1.32 -5.17
C ILE A 179 -12.69 -0.02 -5.65
N GLU A 180 -13.55 -0.02 -6.66
CA GLU A 180 -14.17 -1.24 -7.18
C GLU A 180 -13.13 -2.26 -7.67
N LYS A 181 -12.11 -1.80 -8.41
CA LYS A 181 -11.00 -2.66 -8.85
C LYS A 181 -10.25 -3.25 -7.66
N PHE A 182 -9.92 -2.43 -6.66
CA PHE A 182 -9.25 -2.91 -5.45
C PHE A 182 -10.10 -3.93 -4.69
N GLU A 183 -11.38 -3.64 -4.45
CA GLU A 183 -12.28 -4.53 -3.70
C GLU A 183 -12.49 -5.86 -4.43
N SER A 184 -12.61 -5.83 -5.76
CA SER A 184 -12.75 -7.02 -6.61
C SER A 184 -11.48 -7.90 -6.67
N SER A 185 -10.32 -7.27 -6.58
CA SER A 185 -9.03 -7.97 -6.46
C SER A 185 -8.85 -8.53 -5.05
N ARG A 186 -9.09 -7.72 -4.01
CA ARG A 186 -8.88 -8.12 -2.61
C ARG A 186 -9.90 -9.12 -2.10
N GLY A 187 -11.11 -9.10 -2.64
CA GLY A 187 -12.26 -9.92 -2.24
C GLY A 187 -13.05 -9.36 -1.05
N TYR A 188 -12.75 -8.13 -0.62
CA TYR A 188 -13.34 -7.50 0.55
C TYR A 188 -13.53 -6.00 0.32
N LYS A 189 -14.58 -5.44 0.92
CA LYS A 189 -14.85 -4.00 0.85
C LYS A 189 -13.96 -3.20 1.79
N MET A 190 -13.57 -2.00 1.38
CA MET A 190 -12.94 -1.05 2.29
C MET A 190 -13.94 -0.63 3.38
N GLU A 191 -13.60 -0.85 4.64
CA GLU A 191 -14.51 -0.63 5.76
C GLU A 191 -14.45 0.80 6.32
N ARG A 192 -13.28 1.45 6.18
CA ARG A 192 -13.02 2.73 6.85
C ARG A 192 -13.40 3.89 5.94
N GLN A 193 -14.57 4.46 6.20
CA GLN A 193 -15.14 5.59 5.45
C GLN A 193 -14.21 6.81 5.32
N ALA A 194 -13.33 7.05 6.30
CA ALA A 194 -12.34 8.11 6.22
C ALA A 194 -11.38 7.95 5.02
N TYR A 195 -10.98 6.72 4.68
CA TYR A 195 -10.13 6.44 3.53
C TYR A 195 -10.88 6.62 2.22
N ILE A 196 -12.10 6.09 2.13
CA ILE A 196 -12.98 6.24 0.95
C ILE A 196 -13.23 7.72 0.66
N SER A 197 -13.66 8.47 1.68
CA SER A 197 -13.89 9.92 1.57
C SER A 197 -12.63 10.68 1.15
N ALA A 198 -11.44 10.25 1.60
CA ALA A 198 -10.18 10.86 1.21
C ALA A 198 -9.84 10.59 -0.26
N LEU A 199 -10.16 9.42 -0.81
CA LEU A 199 -9.96 9.11 -2.24
C LEU A 199 -10.81 10.03 -3.14
N HIS A 200 -12.10 10.20 -2.82
CA HIS A 200 -12.96 11.14 -3.56
C HIS A 200 -12.48 12.59 -3.47
N LYS A 201 -11.95 13.01 -2.32
CA LYS A 201 -11.35 14.35 -2.17
C LYS A 201 -10.12 14.53 -3.05
N VAL A 202 -9.29 13.49 -3.20
CA VAL A 202 -8.12 13.52 -4.09
C VAL A 202 -8.57 13.68 -5.53
N GLU A 203 -9.53 12.87 -5.99
CA GLU A 203 -10.11 12.99 -7.33
C GLU A 203 -10.65 14.41 -7.59
N GLN A 204 -11.44 14.97 -6.66
CA GLN A 204 -11.97 16.33 -6.77
C GLN A 204 -10.86 17.38 -6.87
N LYS A 205 -9.80 17.26 -6.04
CA LYS A 205 -8.64 18.17 -6.11
C LYS A 205 -7.95 18.11 -7.47
N LEU A 206 -7.75 16.92 -8.03
CA LEU A 206 -7.12 16.75 -9.34
C LEU A 206 -7.98 17.32 -10.46
N ARG A 207 -9.31 17.11 -10.42
CA ARG A 207 -10.25 17.73 -11.38
C ARG A 207 -10.20 19.25 -11.33
N ASN A 208 -10.22 19.83 -10.13
CA ASN A 208 -10.14 21.28 -9.95
C ASN A 208 -8.81 21.85 -10.48
N LYS A 209 -7.69 21.15 -10.22
CA LYS A 209 -6.37 21.55 -10.74
C LYS A 209 -6.33 21.53 -12.27
N LYS A 210 -6.84 20.47 -12.90
CA LYS A 210 -6.95 20.38 -14.37
C LYS A 210 -7.81 21.51 -14.95
N ALA A 211 -8.93 21.84 -14.31
CA ALA A 211 -9.77 22.96 -14.74
C ALA A 211 -9.05 24.32 -14.63
N SER A 212 -8.29 24.55 -13.55
CA SER A 212 -7.51 25.78 -13.39
C SER A 212 -6.33 25.90 -14.37
N GLU A 213 -5.73 24.78 -14.78
CA GLU A 213 -4.62 24.75 -15.75
C GLU A 213 -5.13 24.84 -17.19
N GLY A 214 -6.31 24.27 -17.48
CA GLY A 214 -6.98 24.35 -18.78
C GLY A 214 -7.65 25.70 -19.09
N SER A 215 -7.79 26.58 -18.09
CA SER A 215 -8.24 27.97 -18.27
C SER A 215 -7.09 28.96 -18.54
N LYS A 216 -5.84 28.51 -18.69
CA LYS A 216 -4.77 29.36 -19.22
C LYS A 216 -4.91 29.42 -20.74
N ASP A 217 -5.37 30.56 -21.26
CA ASP A 217 -5.56 30.81 -22.69
C ASP A 217 -4.32 30.42 -23.53
N PRO A 218 -4.48 29.67 -24.65
CA PRO A 218 -3.41 29.46 -25.62
C PRO A 218 -3.00 30.72 -26.40
N ALA A 219 -3.64 31.87 -26.14
CA ALA A 219 -3.59 33.06 -26.99
C ALA A 219 -2.58 34.15 -26.54
N SER A 220 -1.60 33.83 -25.70
CA SER A 220 -0.57 34.81 -25.26
C SER A 220 0.83 34.61 -25.84
N LEU A 221 1.01 33.71 -26.82
CA LEU A 221 2.20 33.75 -27.70
C LEU A 221 1.93 34.76 -28.82
N GLU A 222 2.05 36.05 -28.49
CA GLU A 222 2.08 37.12 -29.49
C GLU A 222 3.23 36.89 -30.47
N TYR A 223 2.85 36.74 -31.74
CA TYR A 223 3.48 37.27 -32.94
C TYR A 223 4.83 37.99 -32.72
N ILE A 224 5.95 37.29 -32.94
CA ILE A 224 7.14 37.94 -33.48
C ILE A 224 6.88 38.11 -34.98
N SER A 225 6.33 39.27 -35.34
CA SER A 225 6.22 39.72 -36.72
C SER A 225 7.64 39.81 -37.31
N LEU A 226 7.96 38.93 -38.26
CA LEU A 226 9.15 39.09 -39.09
C LEU A 226 8.94 40.32 -39.99
N PRO A 227 9.92 41.24 -40.09
CA PRO A 227 9.79 42.38 -40.98
C PRO A 227 9.74 41.92 -42.45
N PRO A 228 8.99 42.63 -43.32
CA PRO A 228 8.91 42.31 -44.74
C PRO A 228 10.28 42.49 -45.39
N THR A 229 10.70 41.48 -46.15
CA THR A 229 11.85 41.58 -47.04
C THR A 229 11.44 42.37 -48.26
N ASP A 230 12.06 43.55 -48.39
CA ASP A 230 11.90 44.46 -49.50
C ASP A 230 12.42 43.82 -50.80
N GLN A 231 11.56 43.73 -51.80
CA GLN A 231 11.95 43.46 -53.18
C GLN A 231 12.33 44.79 -53.83
N THR A 232 13.62 45.08 -53.91
CA THR A 232 14.14 46.00 -54.92
C THR A 232 14.80 45.19 -56.02
N GLY A 233 14.09 45.11 -57.15
CA GLY A 233 14.67 44.65 -58.40
C GLY A 233 15.65 45.68 -58.96
N THR A 234 16.75 45.20 -59.50
CA THR A 234 17.41 45.85 -60.63
C THR A 234 17.81 44.78 -61.63
N SER A 235 17.13 44.79 -62.78
CA SER A 235 17.63 44.25 -64.04
C SER A 235 18.46 45.35 -64.70
N THR A 236 19.65 45.05 -65.20
CA THR A 236 20.14 45.53 -66.51
C THR A 236 21.47 44.88 -66.91
N ASN A 237 21.40 44.24 -68.07
CA ASN A 237 22.38 43.91 -69.11
C ASN A 237 23.80 44.52 -69.05
N GLY A 238 24.80 43.75 -69.53
CA GLY A 238 26.09 44.28 -69.98
C GLY A 238 27.08 43.23 -70.50
N THR A 239 27.12 43.09 -71.82
CA THR A 239 28.09 42.42 -72.72
C THR A 239 29.58 42.47 -72.31
N THR A 240 30.29 41.34 -72.35
CA THR A 240 31.38 40.98 -73.30
C THR A 240 31.82 39.53 -73.09
#